data_AF-A0A4R9GTT3-F1
#
_entry.id   AF-A0A4R9GTT3-F1
#
_cell.length_a   1.000
_cell.length_b   1.000
_cell.length_c   1.000
_cell.angle_alpha   90.00
_cell.angle_beta   90.00
_cell.angle_gamma   90.00
#
_symmetry.space_group_name_H-M   'P 1'
#
loop_
_entity.id
_entity.type
_entity.pdbx_description
1 polymer ?
#
loop_
_entity_poly.entity_id
_entity_poly.type
_entity_poly.pdbx_seq_one_letter_code
_entity_poly.pdbx_strand_id
1 'polypeptide(L)'
;MNLSEGGDYTEKKSGISDPERDSPYLTFPDESLSEEPILSIKGISFIPVYVCPKCRKTVSVLWKKGRGRLRDWATFREEVRTILCTNEDCRNTFLPDYAIRFSASIPILSKLELLNEMKSWFYDRTGKSVDFGPDVRPSLTWDPFSELVPDWQDHISLELFANILRYTPPIDLEAVLLGRPKVLLFGGYSPPTYR
;
A
#
# COMPACT_ATOMS: atom_id res chain seq x y z
N MET A 1 -31.20 -27.38 8.44
CA MET A 1 -29.97 -26.81 9.02
C MET A 1 -28.97 -26.68 7.87
N ASN A 2 -28.87 -25.50 7.27
CA ASN A 2 -27.93 -25.23 6.19
C ASN A 2 -26.72 -24.53 6.82
N LEU A 3 -25.58 -25.20 6.83
CA LEU A 3 -24.29 -24.62 7.20
C LEU A 3 -23.74 -23.88 5.99
N SER A 4 -23.68 -22.56 6.11
CA SER A 4 -23.11 -21.63 5.14
C SER A 4 -21.59 -21.71 5.11
N GLU A 5 -21.07 -21.69 3.89
CA GLU A 5 -19.97 -20.83 3.44
C GLU A 5 -18.60 -21.00 4.11
N GLY A 6 -17.82 -21.96 3.59
CA GLY A 6 -16.37 -21.85 3.57
C GLY A 6 -15.95 -20.91 2.43
N GLY A 7 -15.77 -19.63 2.75
CA GLY A 7 -15.10 -18.69 1.83
C GLY A 7 -13.65 -19.12 1.63
N ASP A 8 -13.34 -19.49 0.39
CA ASP A 8 -11.99 -19.85 -0.05
C ASP A 8 -11.13 -18.58 -0.07
N TYR A 9 -10.42 -18.31 1.03
CA TYR A 9 -9.49 -17.18 1.11
C TYR A 9 -8.27 -17.53 0.26
N THR A 10 -8.28 -17.00 -0.96
CA THR A 10 -7.28 -17.16 -2.02
C THR A 10 -5.86 -17.36 -1.46
N GLU A 11 -5.30 -18.51 -1.83
CA GLU A 11 -3.88 -18.81 -1.78
C GLU A 11 -3.07 -17.62 -2.32
N LYS A 12 -1.88 -17.40 -1.74
CA LYS A 12 -0.77 -16.91 -2.55
C LYS A 12 -0.65 -17.91 -3.70
N LYS A 13 -1.25 -17.64 -4.86
CA LYS A 13 -1.00 -18.42 -6.06
C LYS A 13 0.52 -18.42 -6.22
N SER A 14 1.11 -19.60 -6.09
CA SER A 14 2.51 -19.89 -6.35
C SER A 14 2.81 -19.81 -7.86
N GLY A 15 2.39 -18.72 -8.49
CA GLY A 15 3.04 -18.22 -9.68
C GLY A 15 4.32 -17.55 -9.24
N ILE A 16 5.36 -17.60 -10.07
CA ILE A 16 6.59 -16.83 -9.88
C ILE A 16 6.14 -15.39 -9.62
N SER A 17 6.30 -14.90 -8.39
CA SER A 17 5.92 -13.53 -8.06
C SER A 17 6.89 -12.63 -8.81
N ASP A 18 6.36 -11.74 -9.64
CA ASP A 18 7.20 -10.78 -10.36
C ASP A 18 7.56 -9.69 -9.35
N PRO A 19 8.81 -9.63 -8.85
CA PRO A 19 9.18 -8.67 -7.82
C PRO A 19 9.00 -7.23 -8.30
N GLU A 20 9.00 -6.98 -9.61
CA GLU A 20 8.70 -5.67 -10.19
C GLU A 20 7.24 -5.26 -10.03
N ARG A 21 6.32 -6.22 -9.89
CA ARG A 21 4.87 -6.00 -9.82
C ARG A 21 4.25 -6.41 -8.49
N ASP A 22 5.03 -6.98 -7.59
CA ASP A 22 4.59 -7.36 -6.26
C ASP A 22 4.16 -6.14 -5.43
N SER A 23 2.95 -6.22 -4.89
CA SER A 23 2.32 -5.23 -4.00
C SER A 23 2.37 -5.74 -2.55
N PRO A 24 2.61 -4.87 -1.55
CA PRO A 24 2.54 -5.24 -0.14
C PRO A 24 1.09 -5.42 0.36
N TYR A 25 0.10 -5.12 -0.48
CA TYR A 25 -1.32 -5.28 -0.18
C TYR A 25 -1.87 -6.59 -0.73
N LEU A 26 -2.79 -7.18 0.02
CA LEU A 26 -3.58 -8.32 -0.41
C LEU A 26 -4.50 -7.93 -1.57
N THR A 27 -4.61 -8.84 -2.54
CA THR A 27 -5.58 -8.77 -3.63
C THR A 27 -6.81 -9.57 -3.26
N PHE A 28 -7.96 -8.91 -3.30
CA PHE A 28 -9.25 -9.52 -3.05
C PHE A 28 -10.15 -9.33 -4.27
N PRO A 29 -10.99 -10.31 -4.63
CA PRO A 29 -12.12 -10.04 -5.52
C PRO A 29 -13.04 -9.00 -4.85
N ASP A 30 -13.57 -8.06 -5.64
CA ASP A 30 -14.22 -6.81 -5.19
C ASP A 30 -15.34 -6.99 -4.15
N GLU A 31 -15.97 -8.16 -4.07
CA GLU A 31 -17.11 -8.47 -3.19
C GLU A 31 -16.73 -9.13 -1.85
N SER A 32 -15.46 -9.48 -1.63
CA SER A 32 -15.05 -10.33 -0.50
C SER A 32 -14.70 -9.61 0.80
N LEU A 33 -14.70 -8.28 0.82
CA LEU A 33 -14.35 -7.48 1.99
C LEU A 33 -15.59 -6.80 2.58
N SER A 34 -15.97 -7.23 3.79
CA SER A 34 -17.07 -6.63 4.56
C SER A 34 -16.66 -5.36 5.32
N GLU A 35 -15.36 -5.12 5.49
CA GLU A 35 -14.83 -4.00 6.26
C GLU A 35 -14.85 -2.70 5.45
N GLU A 36 -15.17 -1.60 6.13
CA GLU A 36 -15.06 -0.28 5.52
C GLU A 36 -13.59 0.15 5.34
N PRO A 37 -13.27 0.93 4.30
CA PRO A 37 -11.91 1.46 4.15
C PRO A 37 -11.56 2.41 5.29
N ILE A 38 -10.37 2.29 5.86
CA ILE A 38 -9.85 3.25 6.87
C ILE A 38 -9.42 4.55 6.20
N LEU A 39 -8.86 4.44 5.00
CA LEU A 39 -8.40 5.57 4.19
C LEU A 39 -8.98 5.46 2.79
N SER A 40 -9.59 6.55 2.33
CA SER A 40 -10.00 6.71 0.93
C SER A 40 -9.44 8.02 0.39
N ILE A 41 -8.63 7.96 -0.65
CA ILE A 41 -7.98 9.12 -1.27
C ILE A 41 -8.01 8.98 -2.79
N LYS A 42 -8.52 10.00 -3.50
CA LYS A 42 -8.62 10.02 -4.97
C LYS A 42 -9.22 8.74 -5.58
N GLY A 43 -10.26 8.18 -4.95
CA GLY A 43 -10.92 6.95 -5.44
C GLY A 43 -10.12 5.66 -5.21
N ILE A 44 -9.07 5.71 -4.39
CA ILE A 44 -8.27 4.57 -3.94
C ILE A 44 -8.58 4.34 -2.46
N SER A 45 -8.87 3.10 -2.10
CA SER A 45 -9.33 2.74 -0.76
C SER A 45 -8.40 1.70 -0.14
N PHE A 46 -8.00 1.93 1.11
CA PHE A 46 -7.23 1.00 1.93
C PHE A 46 -8.16 0.38 2.96
N ILE A 47 -8.30 -0.94 2.87
CA ILE A 47 -9.24 -1.71 3.68
C ILE A 47 -8.42 -2.63 4.58
N PRO A 48 -8.59 -2.58 5.90
CA PRO A 48 -7.89 -3.47 6.79
C PRO A 48 -8.46 -4.89 6.69
N VAL A 49 -7.60 -5.87 6.91
CA VAL A 49 -7.95 -7.28 6.76
C VAL A 49 -7.49 -8.06 7.98
N TYR A 50 -8.40 -8.86 8.52
CA TYR A 50 -8.29 -9.46 9.84
C TYR A 50 -8.43 -10.99 9.79
N VAL A 51 -7.83 -11.62 8.78
CA VAL A 51 -7.86 -13.08 8.64
C VAL A 51 -6.71 -13.68 9.44
N CYS A 52 -7.04 -14.52 10.43
CA CYS A 52 -6.02 -15.17 11.25
C CYS A 52 -5.11 -16.06 10.39
N PRO A 53 -3.78 -15.86 10.39
CA PRO A 53 -2.89 -16.63 9.53
C PRO A 53 -2.83 -18.11 9.89
N LYS A 54 -3.15 -18.48 11.14
CA LYS A 54 -3.05 -19.85 11.66
C LYS A 54 -4.31 -20.68 11.40
N CYS A 55 -5.50 -20.12 11.59
CA CYS A 55 -6.77 -20.86 11.43
C CYS A 55 -7.69 -20.32 10.33
N ARG A 56 -7.27 -19.28 9.61
CA ARG A 56 -7.98 -18.66 8.48
C ARG A 56 -9.38 -18.12 8.81
N LYS A 57 -9.78 -18.06 10.08
CA LYS A 57 -11.02 -17.40 10.50
C LYS A 57 -10.84 -15.88 10.47
N THR A 58 -11.84 -15.20 9.94
CA THR A 58 -11.97 -13.73 10.00
C THR A 58 -12.28 -13.31 11.42
N VAL A 59 -11.62 -12.25 11.85
CA VAL A 59 -11.76 -11.64 13.18
C VAL A 59 -12.34 -10.25 13.00
N SER A 60 -13.35 -9.88 13.78
CA SER A 60 -13.82 -8.48 13.80
C SER A 60 -12.97 -7.66 14.76
N VAL A 61 -12.60 -6.46 14.34
CA VAL A 61 -11.95 -5.48 15.21
C VAL A 61 -12.93 -4.36 15.49
N LEU A 62 -13.24 -4.13 16.77
CA LEU A 62 -14.10 -3.02 17.19
C LEU A 62 -13.29 -1.72 17.19
N TRP A 63 -13.09 -1.16 15.99
CA TRP A 63 -12.48 0.15 15.81
C TRP A 63 -13.50 1.16 15.33
N LYS A 64 -13.55 2.35 15.95
CA LYS A 64 -14.49 3.40 15.58
C LYS A 64 -13.85 4.34 14.58
N LYS A 65 -14.23 4.15 13.33
CA LYS A 65 -13.78 5.00 12.23
C LYS A 65 -14.28 6.43 12.36
N GLY A 66 -13.39 7.38 12.05
CA GLY A 66 -13.70 8.79 11.86
C GLY A 66 -14.28 9.10 10.48
N ARG A 67 -13.80 10.16 9.82
CA ARG A 67 -14.29 10.65 8.52
C ARG A 67 -13.47 10.14 7.31
N GLY A 68 -12.73 9.03 7.45
CA GLY A 68 -11.95 8.38 6.38
C GLY A 68 -10.74 9.19 5.90
N ARG A 69 -9.97 9.79 6.82
CA ARG A 69 -8.84 10.70 6.49
C ARG A 69 -7.47 10.07 6.75
N LEU A 70 -6.40 10.74 6.33
CA LEU A 70 -5.03 10.31 6.66
C LEU A 70 -4.78 10.23 8.18
N ARG A 71 -5.48 11.05 8.98
CA ARG A 71 -5.47 10.92 10.45
C ARG A 71 -6.07 9.61 10.93
N ASP A 72 -7.15 9.15 10.29
CA ASP A 72 -7.80 7.90 10.65
C ASP A 72 -6.89 6.70 10.35
N TRP A 73 -6.10 6.78 9.26
CA TRP A 73 -5.03 5.82 8.98
C TRP A 73 -3.99 5.78 10.10
N ALA A 74 -3.44 6.94 10.48
CA ALA A 74 -2.44 7.04 11.54
C ALA A 74 -3.00 6.51 12.88
N THR A 75 -4.18 6.96 13.29
CA THR A 75 -4.85 6.51 14.52
C THR A 75 -5.13 5.02 14.51
N PHE A 76 -5.64 4.47 13.40
CA PHE A 76 -5.85 3.02 13.29
C PHE A 76 -4.55 2.24 13.50
N ARG A 77 -3.45 2.65 12.87
CA ARG A 77 -2.14 2.00 13.00
C ARG A 77 -1.59 2.08 14.43
N GLU A 78 -1.88 3.17 15.14
CA GLU A 78 -1.47 3.35 16.53
C GLU A 78 -2.29 2.52 17.52
N GLU A 79 -3.60 2.42 17.31
CA GLU A 79 -4.55 1.73 18.20
C GLU A 79 -4.62 0.22 17.93
N VAL A 80 -4.64 -0.18 16.65
CA VAL A 80 -4.77 -1.57 16.21
C VAL A 80 -3.41 -2.12 15.79
N ARG A 81 -2.54 -2.32 16.80
CA ARG A 81 -1.18 -2.85 16.58
C ARG A 81 -1.16 -4.35 16.37
N THR A 82 -1.99 -5.06 17.13
CA THR A 82 -2.11 -6.53 17.07
C THR A 82 -3.56 -6.93 17.23
N ILE A 83 -3.91 -8.06 16.64
CA ILE A 83 -5.25 -8.66 16.67
C ILE A 83 -5.11 -10.03 17.32
N LEU A 84 -5.96 -10.29 18.31
CA LEU A 84 -6.10 -11.61 18.89
C LEU A 84 -7.18 -12.38 18.14
N CYS A 85 -6.85 -13.57 17.64
CA CYS A 85 -7.82 -14.46 17.04
C CYS A 85 -8.88 -14.90 18.07
N THR A 86 -10.14 -14.58 17.80
CA THR A 86 -11.30 -14.91 18.64
C THR A 86 -11.67 -16.40 18.62
N ASN A 87 -11.04 -17.20 17.76
CA ASN A 87 -11.20 -18.65 17.76
C ASN A 87 -10.53 -19.25 19.00
N GLU A 88 -11.33 -19.87 19.88
CA GLU A 88 -10.89 -20.36 21.19
C GLU A 88 -9.75 -21.37 21.10
N ASP A 89 -9.73 -22.20 20.06
CA ASP A 89 -8.69 -23.22 19.82
C ASP A 89 -7.39 -22.63 19.24
N CYS A 90 -7.45 -21.42 18.69
CA CYS A 90 -6.32 -20.80 17.98
C CYS A 90 -5.58 -19.81 18.86
N ARG A 91 -6.29 -18.80 19.38
CA ARG A 91 -5.80 -17.66 20.20
C ARG A 91 -4.49 -17.03 19.69
N ASN A 92 -4.23 -17.11 18.40
CA ASN A 92 -3.02 -16.56 17.80
C ASN A 92 -3.11 -15.02 17.74
N THR A 93 -2.02 -14.33 18.06
CA THR A 93 -1.88 -12.89 17.90
C THR A 93 -1.17 -12.58 16.58
N PHE A 94 -1.66 -11.62 15.81
CA PHE A 94 -1.10 -11.24 14.51
C PHE A 94 -1.27 -9.74 14.21
N LEU A 95 -0.54 -9.23 13.22
CA LEU A 95 -0.69 -7.84 12.75
C LEU A 95 -1.83 -7.73 11.73
N PRO A 96 -2.56 -6.60 11.65
CA PRO A 96 -3.51 -6.38 10.57
C PRO A 96 -2.78 -6.37 9.22
N ASP A 97 -3.40 -7.02 8.23
CA ASP A 97 -3.03 -6.90 6.83
C ASP A 97 -3.94 -5.86 6.13
N TYR A 98 -3.65 -5.51 4.90
CA TYR A 98 -4.38 -4.47 4.17
C TYR A 98 -4.62 -4.88 2.73
N ALA A 99 -5.83 -4.59 2.25
CA ALA A 99 -6.18 -4.62 0.85
C ALA A 99 -6.20 -3.20 0.29
N ILE A 100 -5.87 -3.08 -1.00
CA ILE A 100 -6.02 -1.84 -1.76
C ILE A 100 -7.06 -2.05 -2.84
N ARG A 101 -8.04 -1.15 -2.92
CA ARG A 101 -9.12 -1.17 -3.91
C ARG A 101 -9.10 0.11 -4.74
N PHE A 102 -9.24 -0.04 -6.04
CA PHE A 102 -9.29 1.07 -7.00
C PHE A 102 -10.71 1.21 -7.55
N SER A 103 -11.23 2.43 -7.59
CA SER A 103 -12.56 2.71 -8.19
C SER A 103 -12.59 2.64 -9.72
N ALA A 104 -11.42 2.62 -10.36
CA ALA A 104 -11.26 2.49 -11.80
C ALA A 104 -10.20 1.44 -12.12
N SER A 105 -10.26 0.88 -13.33
CA SER A 105 -9.23 -0.02 -13.83
C SER A 105 -7.97 0.79 -14.16
N ILE A 106 -6.98 0.73 -13.28
CA ILE A 106 -5.70 1.42 -13.46
C ILE A 106 -4.65 0.45 -14.02
N PRO A 107 -4.00 0.77 -15.17
CA PRO A 107 -2.88 0.00 -15.69
C PRO A 107 -1.80 -0.21 -14.63
N ILE A 108 -1.30 -1.45 -14.52
CA ILE A 108 -0.23 -1.79 -13.57
C ILE A 108 1.11 -1.57 -14.24
N LEU A 109 1.85 -0.58 -13.76
CA LEU A 109 3.25 -0.35 -14.14
C LEU A 109 4.17 -1.21 -13.26
N SER A 110 5.26 -1.72 -13.80
CA SER A 110 6.38 -2.23 -12.98
C SER A 110 6.99 -1.11 -12.14
N LYS A 111 7.72 -1.45 -11.07
CA LYS A 111 8.45 -0.47 -10.25
C LYS A 111 9.43 0.35 -11.08
N LEU A 112 10.14 -0.28 -12.04
CA LEU A 112 11.02 0.44 -12.97
C LEU A 112 10.27 1.40 -13.90
N GLU A 113 9.19 0.94 -14.55
CA GLU A 113 8.35 1.80 -15.41
C GLU A 113 7.81 2.99 -14.61
N LEU A 114 7.27 2.73 -13.42
CA LEU A 114 6.76 3.78 -12.54
C LEU A 114 7.85 4.78 -12.15
N LEU A 115 9.05 4.33 -11.81
CA LEU A 115 10.17 5.22 -11.48
C LEU A 115 10.53 6.14 -12.66
N ASN A 116 10.55 5.61 -13.88
CA ASN A 116 10.85 6.39 -15.08
C ASN A 116 9.76 7.41 -15.39
N GLU A 117 8.49 7.00 -15.31
CA GLU A 117 7.35 7.90 -15.49
C GLU A 117 7.32 8.99 -14.41
N MET A 118 7.61 8.66 -13.15
CA MET A 118 7.78 9.66 -12.09
C MET A 118 8.89 10.65 -12.43
N LYS A 119 10.08 10.19 -12.82
CA LYS A 119 11.17 11.09 -13.21
C LYS A 119 10.77 12.04 -14.34
N SER A 120 10.09 11.53 -15.37
CA SER A 120 9.59 12.35 -16.47
C SER A 120 8.59 13.39 -15.98
N TRP A 121 7.59 12.97 -15.21
CA TRP A 121 6.56 13.88 -14.71
C TRP A 121 7.14 15.01 -13.85
N PHE A 122 8.08 14.70 -12.95
CA PHE A 122 8.74 15.72 -12.12
C PHE A 122 9.64 16.65 -12.95
N TYR A 123 10.33 16.12 -13.96
CA TYR A 123 11.11 16.93 -14.89
C TYR A 123 10.22 17.89 -15.69
N ASP A 124 9.13 17.41 -16.28
CA ASP A 124 8.21 18.23 -17.07
C ASP A 124 7.58 19.34 -16.22
N ARG A 125 7.39 19.08 -14.92
CA ARG A 125 6.81 20.06 -13.99
C ARG A 125 7.79 21.13 -13.53
N THR A 126 9.07 20.79 -13.38
CA THR A 126 10.07 21.66 -12.71
C THR A 126 11.23 22.10 -13.59
N GLY A 127 11.42 21.48 -14.75
CA GLY A 127 12.60 21.59 -15.60
C GLY A 127 13.87 20.98 -15.00
N LYS A 128 13.79 20.27 -13.86
CA LYS A 128 14.93 19.72 -13.13
C LYS A 128 14.89 18.20 -13.11
N SER A 129 16.03 17.57 -13.33
CA SER A 129 16.17 16.12 -13.18
C SER A 129 16.17 15.72 -11.71
N VAL A 130 15.56 14.59 -11.41
CA VAL A 130 15.63 13.96 -10.08
C VAL A 130 17.02 13.36 -9.91
N ASP A 131 17.80 13.92 -8.99
CA ASP A 131 19.13 13.42 -8.64
C ASP A 131 19.06 12.61 -7.35
N PHE A 132 19.48 11.35 -7.40
CA PHE A 132 19.57 10.46 -6.23
C PHE A 132 20.96 10.48 -5.59
N GLY A 133 21.88 11.30 -6.10
CA GLY A 133 23.26 11.41 -5.66
C GLY A 133 24.17 10.29 -6.17
N PRO A 134 25.50 10.44 -6.01
CA PRO A 134 26.51 9.47 -6.42
C PRO A 134 26.54 8.20 -5.54
N ASP A 135 26.01 8.29 -4.33
CA ASP A 135 25.78 7.13 -3.48
C ASP A 135 24.49 6.46 -3.96
N VAL A 136 24.64 5.50 -4.88
CA VAL A 136 23.65 4.45 -5.09
C VAL A 136 23.58 3.64 -3.80
N ARG A 137 22.94 4.21 -2.78
CA ARG A 137 22.52 3.50 -1.59
C ARG A 137 21.71 2.28 -2.06
N PRO A 138 21.71 1.18 -1.30
CA PRO A 138 20.99 -0.02 -1.70
C PRO A 138 19.49 0.23 -1.94
N SER A 139 18.91 1.37 -1.51
CA SER A 139 17.51 1.71 -1.73
C SER A 139 17.32 3.21 -2.00
N LEU A 140 16.42 3.54 -2.93
CA LEU A 140 16.03 4.92 -3.25
C LEU A 140 15.11 5.50 -2.17
N THR A 141 15.08 6.83 -2.03
CA THR A 141 14.15 7.55 -1.12
C THR A 141 13.26 8.54 -1.87
N TRP A 142 12.20 8.98 -1.20
CA TRP A 142 11.27 10.00 -1.69
C TRP A 142 11.80 11.44 -1.60
N ASP A 143 12.94 11.66 -0.94
CA ASP A 143 13.45 13.01 -0.65
C ASP A 143 13.62 13.86 -1.92
N PRO A 144 14.29 13.39 -2.99
CA PRO A 144 14.52 14.22 -4.16
C PRO A 144 13.23 14.66 -4.87
N PHE A 145 12.21 13.82 -4.83
CA PHE A 145 10.89 14.16 -5.37
C PHE A 145 10.18 15.19 -4.51
N SER A 146 10.15 14.97 -3.19
CA SER A 146 9.45 15.84 -2.23
C SER A 146 10.09 17.23 -2.16
N GLU A 147 11.41 17.34 -2.37
CA GLU A 147 12.11 18.62 -2.47
C GLU A 147 11.78 19.38 -3.76
N LEU A 148 11.55 18.68 -4.87
CA LEU A 148 11.21 19.29 -6.15
C LEU A 148 9.75 19.79 -6.19
N VAL A 149 8.81 18.97 -5.71
CA VAL A 149 7.37 19.31 -5.68
C VAL A 149 6.78 18.79 -4.35
N PRO A 150 6.78 19.61 -3.27
CA PRO A 150 6.33 19.18 -1.93
C PRO A 150 4.86 18.74 -1.85
N ASP A 151 4.02 19.19 -2.77
CA ASP A 151 2.59 18.90 -2.86
C ASP A 151 2.25 18.03 -4.10
N TRP A 152 3.21 17.24 -4.59
CA TRP A 152 3.06 16.41 -5.80
C TRP A 152 1.80 15.55 -5.79
N GLN A 153 1.40 15.06 -4.61
CA GLN A 153 0.23 14.20 -4.41
C GLN A 153 -1.06 14.87 -4.86
N ASP A 154 -1.14 16.19 -4.87
CA ASP A 154 -2.33 16.93 -5.31
C ASP A 154 -2.38 17.07 -6.82
N HIS A 155 -1.22 17.16 -7.49
CA HIS A 155 -1.10 17.50 -8.92
C HIS A 155 -0.83 16.33 -9.84
N ILE A 156 -0.29 15.22 -9.32
CA ILE A 156 0.07 14.05 -10.12
C ILE A 156 -1.16 13.35 -10.71
N SER A 157 -0.99 12.72 -11.87
CA SER A 157 -2.07 11.96 -12.53
C SER A 157 -2.57 10.83 -11.63
N LEU A 158 -3.85 10.47 -11.77
CA LEU A 158 -4.45 9.39 -10.99
C LEU A 158 -3.74 8.04 -11.21
N GLU A 159 -3.29 7.77 -12.44
CA GLU A 159 -2.61 6.53 -12.79
C GLU A 159 -1.27 6.37 -12.08
N LEU A 160 -0.44 7.43 -12.08
CA LEU A 160 0.83 7.42 -11.36
C LEU A 160 0.60 7.39 -9.86
N PHE A 161 -0.35 8.19 -9.35
CA PHE A 161 -0.72 8.19 -7.94
C PHE A 161 -1.12 6.79 -7.47
N ALA A 162 -1.97 6.11 -8.22
CA ALA A 162 -2.44 4.77 -7.90
C ALA A 162 -1.32 3.73 -7.90
N ASN A 163 -0.39 3.79 -8.86
CA ASN A 163 0.76 2.88 -8.89
C ASN A 163 1.78 3.19 -7.78
N ILE A 164 1.98 4.47 -7.42
CA ILE A 164 2.76 4.86 -6.25
C ILE A 164 2.18 4.23 -4.98
N LEU A 165 0.87 4.40 -4.78
CA LEU A 165 0.18 3.86 -3.61
C LEU A 165 0.20 2.33 -3.58
N ARG A 166 0.06 1.67 -4.73
CA ARG A 166 0.16 0.20 -4.87
C ARG A 166 1.48 -0.34 -4.34
N TYR A 167 2.60 0.34 -4.57
CA TYR A 167 3.92 -0.15 -4.14
C TYR A 167 4.43 0.47 -2.83
N THR A 168 3.67 1.41 -2.25
CA THR A 168 4.04 1.99 -0.96
C THR A 168 3.59 1.07 0.16
N PRO A 169 4.47 0.55 1.04
CA PRO A 169 4.07 -0.27 2.17
C PRO A 169 3.12 0.46 3.13
N PRO A 170 2.21 -0.26 3.82
CA PRO A 170 1.31 0.36 4.79
C PRO A 170 2.03 1.22 5.86
N ILE A 171 3.23 0.81 6.29
CA ILE A 171 3.98 1.54 7.31
C ILE A 171 4.51 2.90 6.81
N ASP A 172 4.73 3.04 5.50
CA ASP A 172 5.32 4.23 4.88
C ASP A 172 4.26 5.18 4.29
N LEU A 173 3.02 4.69 4.11
CA LEU A 173 1.95 5.38 3.40
C LEU A 173 1.70 6.81 3.88
N GLU A 174 1.61 7.02 5.20
CA GLU A 174 1.40 8.35 5.78
C GLU A 174 2.58 9.27 5.49
N ALA A 175 3.80 8.74 5.64
CA ALA A 175 5.02 9.51 5.49
C ALA A 175 5.22 9.94 4.03
N VAL A 176 4.93 9.06 3.06
CA VAL A 176 4.93 9.38 1.62
C VAL A 176 3.91 10.47 1.29
N LEU A 177 2.66 10.32 1.74
CA LEU A 177 1.58 11.27 1.44
C LEU A 177 1.77 12.65 2.08
N LEU A 178 2.56 12.73 3.16
CA LEU A 178 2.90 14.00 3.83
C LEU A 178 4.26 14.57 3.38
N GLY A 179 4.97 13.92 2.46
CA GLY A 179 6.31 14.35 2.03
C GLY A 179 7.33 14.34 3.18
N ARG A 180 7.21 13.41 4.13
CA ARG A 180 8.18 13.28 5.23
C ARG A 180 9.54 12.82 4.68
N PRO A 181 10.65 13.30 5.27
CA PRO A 181 11.96 12.94 4.78
C PRO A 181 12.35 11.50 5.13
N LYS A 182 13.31 10.95 4.40
CA LYS A 182 13.97 9.65 4.58
C LYS A 182 13.04 8.44 4.43
N VAL A 183 11.96 8.59 3.69
CA VAL A 183 11.04 7.49 3.39
C VAL A 183 11.54 6.73 2.17
N LEU A 184 11.59 5.40 2.26
CA LEU A 184 12.05 4.55 1.17
C LEU A 184 11.04 4.57 0.01
N LEU A 185 11.57 4.63 -1.21
CA LEU A 185 10.77 4.51 -2.42
C LEU A 185 10.36 3.05 -2.61
N PHE A 186 9.06 2.80 -2.79
CA PHE A 186 8.46 1.47 -2.97
C PHE A 186 8.90 0.43 -1.92
N GLY A 187 9.07 0.84 -0.67
CA GLY A 187 9.50 -0.06 0.41
C GLY A 187 10.96 -0.50 0.34
N GLY A 188 11.80 0.25 -0.36
CA GLY A 188 13.24 0.00 -0.45
C GLY A 188 13.70 -0.54 -1.80
N TYR A 189 12.92 -0.30 -2.86
CA TYR A 189 13.22 -0.75 -4.21
C TYR A 189 14.61 -0.31 -4.68
N SER A 190 15.33 -1.28 -5.25
CA SER A 190 16.64 -1.13 -5.86
C SER A 190 16.49 -1.42 -7.35
N PRO A 191 16.55 -0.40 -8.23
CA PRO A 191 16.48 -0.65 -9.66
C PRO A 191 17.62 -1.58 -10.09
N PRO A 192 17.39 -2.49 -11.05
CA PRO A 192 18.47 -3.31 -11.58
C PRO A 192 19.58 -2.40 -12.14
N THR A 193 20.80 -2.57 -11.64
CA THR A 193 21.98 -1.92 -12.21
C THR A 193 22.30 -2.62 -13.53
N TYR A 194 21.95 -2.01 -14.66
CA TYR A 194 22.48 -2.43 -15.94
C TYR A 194 24.00 -2.17 -15.93
N ARG A 195 24.79 -3.25 -15.96
CA ARG A 195 26.24 -3.21 -16.17
C ARG A 195 26.54 -3.22 -17.66
#